data_AF-A0A2V8JZ95-F1
#
_entry.id   AF-A0A2V8JZ95-F1
#
_cell.length_a   1.000
_cell.length_b   1.000
_cell.length_c   1.000
_cell.angle_alpha   90.00
_cell.angle_beta   90.00
_cell.angle_gamma   90.00
#
_symmetry.space_group_name_H-M   'P 1'
#
loop_
_entity.id
_entity.type
_entity.pdbx_description
1 polymer ?
#
loop_
_entity_poly.entity_id
_entity_poly.type
_entity_poly.pdbx_seq_one_letter_code
_entity_poly.pdbx_strand_id
1 'polypeptide(L)'
;MRRDRRLVQCIARRRKDCAALGANNLFRKMIRKANQRGQAVVELAFQIPLMVALLFGGVQIARVFYVYHTLQKALRGGAGMLARSVNVDYCDSADAALADARNFIVFGNLQGEGTPVVQGLTTDMIQILPERGVAAVTAVTECLCAQDPDSCDVSSGGRVPDFVVVNLGSGFPLPVPFPYVNLGTINLRVSVRMPVTGG
;
A
#
# COMPACT_ATOMS: atom_id res chain seq x y z
N MET A 1 -75.56 -2.28 4.25
CA MET A 1 -75.59 -0.83 4.56
C MET A 1 -75.78 -0.61 6.07
N ARG A 2 -74.68 -0.62 6.85
CA ARG A 2 -74.68 -0.30 8.29
C ARG A 2 -74.27 1.17 8.42
N ARG A 3 -75.25 2.07 8.35
CA ARG A 3 -75.05 3.51 8.48
C ARG A 3 -74.96 3.88 9.96
N ASP A 4 -73.80 4.40 10.32
CA ASP A 4 -73.39 5.08 11.55
C ASP A 4 -74.46 5.40 12.60
N ARG A 5 -74.49 4.60 13.68
CA ARG A 5 -75.13 4.98 14.95
C ARG A 5 -74.29 5.94 15.80
N ARG A 6 -73.12 6.38 15.34
CA ARG A 6 -72.21 7.24 16.14
C ARG A 6 -72.57 8.73 16.12
N LEU A 7 -73.37 9.17 15.16
CA LEU A 7 -73.74 10.59 15.02
C LEU A 7 -74.76 11.08 16.06
N VAL A 8 -75.49 10.16 16.71
CA VAL A 8 -76.54 10.53 17.67
C VAL A 8 -75.99 10.80 19.09
N GLN A 9 -74.72 10.46 19.36
CA GLN A 9 -74.20 10.52 20.73
C GLN A 9 -73.54 11.85 21.14
N CYS A 10 -73.43 12.83 20.24
CA CYS A 10 -72.83 14.13 20.56
C CYS A 10 -73.83 15.22 21.02
N ILE A 11 -75.14 14.99 20.92
CA ILE A 11 -76.14 16.01 21.29
C ILE A 11 -76.40 16.06 22.81
N ALA A 12 -76.00 15.02 23.55
CA ALA A 12 -76.31 14.88 24.98
C ALA A 12 -75.15 15.17 25.96
N ARG A 13 -73.98 15.64 25.50
CA ARG A 13 -72.85 16.00 26.40
C ARG A 13 -72.31 17.40 26.12
N ARG A 14 -71.93 18.10 27.19
CA ARG A 14 -71.49 19.50 27.19
C ARG A 14 -70.44 19.75 26.11
N ARG A 15 -70.50 20.92 25.46
CA ARG A 15 -69.54 21.44 24.45
C ARG A 15 -68.05 21.24 24.79
N LYS A 16 -67.68 21.11 26.07
CA LYS A 16 -66.28 20.93 26.51
C LYS A 16 -65.70 19.55 26.14
N ASP A 17 -66.54 18.54 25.94
CA ASP A 17 -66.08 17.16 25.80
C ASP A 17 -65.69 16.80 24.34
N CYS A 18 -66.22 17.51 23.34
CA CYS A 18 -65.88 17.27 21.92
C CYS A 18 -64.51 17.85 21.52
N ALA A 19 -64.05 18.94 22.15
CA ALA A 19 -62.74 19.54 21.86
C ALA A 19 -61.57 18.68 22.40
N ALA A 20 -61.79 17.96 23.50
CA ALA A 20 -60.79 17.10 24.12
C ALA A 20 -60.46 15.83 23.31
N LEU A 21 -61.34 15.39 22.41
CA LEU A 21 -61.09 14.22 21.55
C LEU A 21 -60.17 14.52 20.34
N GLY A 22 -60.04 15.78 19.92
CA GLY A 22 -59.20 16.18 18.78
C GLY A 22 -57.72 16.37 19.14
N ALA A 23 -57.44 16.96 20.32
CA ALA A 23 -56.09 17.26 20.77
C ALA A 23 -55.28 15.99 21.11
N ASN A 24 -55.92 14.99 21.72
CA ASN A 24 -55.26 13.74 22.10
C ASN A 24 -54.81 12.90 20.88
N ASN A 25 -55.52 12.98 19.75
CA ASN A 25 -55.16 12.25 18.54
C ASN A 25 -54.06 12.93 17.72
N LEU A 26 -53.96 14.26 17.75
CA LEU A 26 -52.90 15.01 17.09
C LEU A 26 -51.57 14.88 17.85
N PHE A 27 -51.58 14.99 19.17
CA PHE A 27 -50.38 14.83 20.00
C PHE A 27 -49.83 13.39 19.89
N ARG A 28 -50.70 12.39 19.89
CA ARG A 28 -50.32 10.97 19.70
C ARG A 28 -49.84 10.65 18.28
N LYS A 29 -50.34 11.35 17.25
CA LYS A 29 -49.83 11.25 15.86
C LYS A 29 -48.44 11.89 15.72
N MET A 30 -48.20 13.03 16.38
CA MET A 30 -46.89 13.71 16.33
C MET A 30 -45.80 12.92 17.06
N ILE A 31 -46.10 12.35 18.23
CA ILE A 31 -45.16 11.48 18.97
C ILE A 31 -44.84 10.21 18.18
N ARG A 32 -45.84 9.59 17.51
CA ARG A 32 -45.61 8.44 16.61
C ARG A 32 -44.76 8.79 15.38
N LYS A 33 -44.89 10.00 14.84
CA LYS A 33 -44.06 10.48 13.71
C LYS A 33 -42.61 10.77 14.13
N ALA A 34 -42.39 11.21 15.37
CA ALA A 34 -41.06 11.43 15.92
C ALA A 34 -40.31 10.10 16.16
N ASN A 35 -40.98 9.05 16.62
CA ASN A 35 -40.38 7.72 16.79
C ASN A 35 -39.93 7.06 15.48
N GLN A 36 -40.51 7.43 14.34
CA GLN A 36 -40.07 6.94 13.02
C GLN A 36 -38.81 7.65 12.47
N ARG A 37 -38.41 8.79 13.05
CA ARG A 37 -37.21 9.52 12.62
C ARG A 37 -35.92 9.02 13.28
N GLY A 38 -36.01 8.35 14.44
CA GLY A 38 -34.84 7.80 15.13
C GLY A 38 -34.34 6.48 14.53
N GLN A 39 -35.22 5.64 14.00
CA GLN A 39 -34.86 4.32 13.48
C GLN A 39 -33.89 4.40 12.29
N ALA A 40 -34.14 5.32 11.35
CA ALA A 40 -33.29 5.51 10.17
C ALA A 40 -31.88 6.03 10.54
N VAL A 41 -31.76 6.81 11.61
CA VAL A 41 -30.47 7.33 12.09
C VAL A 41 -29.64 6.21 12.71
N VAL A 42 -30.26 5.29 13.45
CA VAL A 42 -29.56 4.15 14.06
C VAL A 42 -29.07 3.17 13.00
N GLU A 43 -29.87 2.91 11.96
CA GLU A 43 -29.47 2.04 10.85
C GLU A 43 -28.27 2.62 10.08
N LEU A 44 -28.29 3.92 9.79
CA LEU A 44 -27.16 4.63 9.18
C LEU A 44 -25.92 4.63 10.09
N ALA A 45 -26.11 4.73 11.41
CA ALA A 45 -25.02 4.77 12.38
C ALA A 45 -24.17 3.48 12.39
N PHE A 46 -24.75 2.33 12.02
CA PHE A 46 -23.99 1.09 11.83
C PHE A 46 -23.44 0.94 10.40
N GLN A 47 -24.13 1.48 9.39
CA GLN A 47 -23.69 1.38 8.00
C GLN A 47 -22.48 2.27 7.67
N ILE A 48 -22.42 3.48 8.21
CA ILE A 48 -21.31 4.43 8.00
C ILE A 48 -19.95 3.84 8.40
N PRO A 49 -19.74 3.32 9.62
CA PRO A 49 -18.43 2.81 10.02
C PRO A 49 -18.00 1.63 9.14
N LEU A 50 -18.93 0.80 8.67
CA LEU A 50 -18.64 -0.28 7.72
C LEU A 50 -18.16 0.26 6.36
N MET A 51 -18.87 1.25 5.80
CA MET A 51 -18.47 1.88 4.53
C MET A 51 -17.10 2.58 4.65
N VAL A 52 -16.86 3.31 5.74
CA VAL A 52 -15.57 3.96 6.00
C VAL A 52 -14.45 2.94 6.13
N ALA A 53 -14.67 1.85 6.87
CA ALA A 53 -13.67 0.78 7.02
C ALA A 53 -13.27 0.16 5.67
N LEU A 54 -14.25 -0.10 4.79
CA LEU A 54 -13.99 -0.63 3.45
C LEU A 54 -13.24 0.36 2.56
N LEU A 55 -13.60 1.64 2.59
CA LEU A 55 -12.92 2.68 1.83
C LEU A 55 -11.45 2.83 2.27
N PHE A 56 -11.20 2.91 3.58
CA PHE A 56 -9.84 2.98 4.11
C PHE A 56 -9.03 1.72 3.81
N GLY A 57 -9.64 0.54 3.95
CA GLY A 57 -9.00 -0.73 3.59
C GLY A 57 -8.56 -0.75 2.13
N GLY A 58 -9.44 -0.33 1.21
CA GLY A 58 -9.12 -0.21 -0.22
C GLY A 58 -7.97 0.77 -0.48
N VAL A 59 -7.97 1.95 0.16
CA VAL A 59 -6.91 2.96 0.02
C VAL A 59 -5.56 2.42 0.52
N GLN A 60 -5.52 1.71 1.65
CA GLN A 60 -4.28 1.15 2.16
C GLN A 60 -3.72 0.05 1.24
N ILE A 61 -4.58 -0.85 0.75
CA ILE A 61 -4.16 -1.88 -0.22
C ILE A 61 -3.63 -1.23 -1.50
N ALA A 62 -4.31 -0.20 -2.02
CA ALA A 62 -3.87 0.54 -3.19
C ALA A 62 -2.50 1.21 -2.96
N ARG A 63 -2.28 1.80 -1.77
CA ARG A 63 -0.99 2.40 -1.39
C ARG A 63 0.12 1.36 -1.32
N VAL A 64 -0.13 0.19 -0.73
CA VAL A 64 0.85 -0.91 -0.67
C VAL A 64 1.25 -1.34 -2.08
N PHE A 65 0.28 -1.55 -2.96
CA PHE A 65 0.51 -1.93 -4.35
C PHE A 65 1.29 -0.85 -5.12
N TYR A 66 0.92 0.43 -4.93
CA TYR A 66 1.62 1.55 -5.53
C TYR A 66 3.09 1.60 -5.09
N VAL A 67 3.38 1.47 -3.79
CA VAL A 67 4.75 1.49 -3.26
C VAL A 67 5.54 0.29 -3.77
N TYR A 68 4.97 -0.92 -3.77
CA TYR A 68 5.61 -2.12 -4.29
C TYR A 68 6.05 -1.95 -5.75
N HIS A 69 5.16 -1.50 -6.64
CA HIS A 69 5.49 -1.29 -8.04
C HIS A 69 6.47 -0.14 -8.27
N THR A 70 6.38 0.90 -7.45
CA THR A 70 7.33 2.03 -7.51
C THR A 70 8.75 1.56 -7.15
N LEU A 71 8.90 0.78 -6.07
CA LEU A 71 10.17 0.16 -5.69
C LEU A 71 10.68 -0.77 -6.79
N GLN A 72 9.83 -1.62 -7.35
CA GLN A 72 10.21 -2.53 -8.43
C GLN A 72 10.70 -1.77 -9.68
N LYS A 73 10.05 -0.66 -10.03
CA LYS A 73 10.46 0.19 -11.16
C LYS A 73 11.81 0.85 -10.89
N ALA A 74 12.01 1.37 -9.67
CA ALA A 74 13.27 2.00 -9.27
C ALA A 74 14.43 0.98 -9.32
N LEU A 75 14.26 -0.20 -8.70
CA LEU A 75 15.24 -1.28 -8.74
C LEU A 75 15.55 -1.73 -10.17
N ARG A 76 14.54 -1.90 -11.02
CA ARG A 76 14.74 -2.27 -12.42
C ARG A 76 15.51 -1.21 -13.19
N GLY A 77 15.29 0.07 -12.89
CA GLY A 77 16.04 1.18 -13.45
C GLY A 77 17.51 1.13 -13.04
N GLY A 78 17.80 0.99 -11.74
CA GLY A 78 19.18 0.89 -11.22
C GLY A 78 19.90 -0.38 -11.67
N ALA A 79 19.25 -1.54 -11.59
CA ALA A 79 19.78 -2.80 -12.12
C ALA A 79 20.06 -2.71 -13.63
N GLY A 80 19.19 -2.04 -14.38
CA GLY A 80 19.38 -1.81 -15.81
C GLY A 80 20.51 -0.83 -16.12
N MET A 81 20.81 0.11 -15.23
CA MET A 81 21.98 0.98 -15.34
C MET A 81 23.26 0.16 -15.13
N LEU A 82 23.33 -0.59 -14.04
CA LEU A 82 24.45 -1.49 -13.72
C LEU A 82 24.71 -2.52 -14.81
N ALA A 83 23.64 -3.09 -15.37
CA ALA A 83 23.72 -4.04 -16.46
C ALA A 83 24.32 -3.46 -17.76
N ARG A 84 24.40 -2.14 -17.91
CA ARG A 84 24.93 -1.47 -19.11
C ARG A 84 26.23 -0.71 -18.86
N SER A 85 26.56 -0.45 -17.61
CA SER A 85 27.84 0.14 -17.24
C SER A 85 28.98 -0.82 -17.51
N VAL A 86 30.10 -0.25 -17.92
CA VAL A 86 31.36 -0.95 -18.20
C VAL A 86 32.33 -0.72 -17.05
N ASN A 87 33.27 -1.65 -16.85
CA ASN A 87 34.32 -1.57 -15.82
C ASN A 87 33.79 -1.36 -14.39
N VAL A 88 32.67 -1.99 -14.06
CA VAL A 88 32.10 -1.95 -12.71
C VAL A 88 32.81 -2.96 -11.82
N ASP A 89 33.36 -2.50 -10.70
CA ASP A 89 33.86 -3.39 -9.66
C ASP A 89 32.73 -3.75 -8.69
N TYR A 90 32.12 -4.92 -8.90
CA TYR A 90 31.04 -5.42 -8.02
C TYR A 90 31.55 -5.88 -6.64
N CYS A 91 32.88 -5.97 -6.47
CA CYS A 91 33.52 -6.41 -5.25
C CYS A 91 33.95 -5.24 -4.36
N ASP A 92 34.07 -4.04 -4.93
CA ASP A 92 34.20 -2.81 -4.17
C ASP A 92 32.83 -2.16 -3.92
N SER A 93 32.37 -2.19 -2.66
CA SER A 93 31.15 -1.51 -2.25
C SER A 93 31.20 0.02 -2.40
N ALA A 94 32.41 0.60 -2.54
CA ALA A 94 32.64 2.02 -2.75
C ALA A 94 32.80 2.40 -4.24
N ASP A 95 32.66 1.44 -5.17
CA ASP A 95 32.69 1.70 -6.60
C ASP A 95 31.65 2.76 -6.99
N ALA A 96 32.07 3.70 -7.85
CA ALA A 96 31.24 4.84 -8.24
C ALA A 96 29.96 4.40 -8.96
N ALA A 97 30.00 3.35 -9.79
CA ALA A 97 28.82 2.86 -10.50
C ALA A 97 27.82 2.18 -9.54
N LEU A 98 28.32 1.49 -8.51
CA LEU A 98 27.47 0.92 -7.45
C LEU A 98 26.83 2.03 -6.61
N ALA A 99 27.58 3.07 -6.24
CA ALA A 99 27.06 4.22 -5.53
C ALA A 99 26.01 4.97 -6.35
N ASP A 100 26.30 5.24 -7.63
CA ASP A 100 25.39 5.88 -8.59
C ASP A 100 24.10 5.09 -8.76
N ALA A 101 24.19 3.76 -8.85
CA ALA A 101 23.01 2.90 -8.95
C ALA A 101 22.16 2.94 -7.68
N ARG A 102 22.76 2.91 -6.49
CA ARG A 102 22.02 3.05 -5.21
C ARG A 102 21.34 4.42 -5.14
N ASN A 103 22.07 5.48 -5.46
CA ASN A 103 21.53 6.84 -5.50
C ASN A 103 20.36 6.97 -6.48
N PHE A 104 20.49 6.37 -7.67
CA PHE A 104 19.44 6.37 -8.67
C PHE A 104 18.18 5.62 -8.21
N ILE A 105 18.33 4.49 -7.52
CA ILE A 105 17.20 3.72 -6.99
C ILE A 105 16.47 4.50 -5.89
N VAL A 106 17.21 5.16 -4.99
CA VAL A 106 16.61 5.90 -3.86
C VAL A 106 16.02 7.23 -4.30
N PHE A 107 16.77 8.02 -5.05
CA PHE A 107 16.47 9.43 -5.35
C PHE A 107 16.07 9.71 -6.80
N GLY A 108 16.22 8.72 -7.69
CA GLY A 108 15.95 8.90 -9.13
C GLY A 108 17.02 9.71 -9.87
N ASN A 109 18.15 10.01 -9.22
CA ASN A 109 19.28 10.75 -9.80
C ASN A 109 20.62 10.17 -9.28
N LEU A 110 21.70 10.43 -10.01
CA LEU A 110 23.03 9.89 -9.67
C LEU A 110 23.67 10.61 -8.48
N GLN A 111 23.33 11.88 -8.26
CA GLN A 111 23.94 12.72 -7.23
C GLN A 111 23.47 12.36 -5.80
N GLY A 112 22.41 11.57 -5.68
CA GLY A 112 21.85 11.17 -4.38
C GLY A 112 21.12 12.31 -3.66
N GLU A 113 20.65 13.31 -4.41
CA GLU A 113 20.04 14.52 -3.84
C GLU A 113 18.51 14.52 -3.94
N GLY A 114 17.86 15.29 -3.07
CA GLY A 114 16.42 15.52 -3.11
C GLY A 114 15.60 14.52 -2.28
N THR A 115 14.30 14.43 -2.59
CA THR A 115 13.39 13.55 -1.86
C THR A 115 13.45 12.13 -2.42
N PRO A 116 13.53 11.08 -1.57
CA PRO A 116 13.54 9.71 -2.06
C PRO A 116 12.22 9.38 -2.76
N VAL A 117 12.30 8.52 -3.78
CA VAL A 117 11.16 8.04 -4.59
C VAL A 117 10.06 7.46 -3.69
N VAL A 118 10.45 6.80 -2.61
CA VAL A 118 9.56 6.36 -1.53
C VAL A 118 10.09 6.92 -0.22
N GLN A 119 9.24 7.63 0.53
CA GLN A 119 9.63 8.21 1.82
C GLN A 119 10.11 7.12 2.79
N GLY A 120 11.29 7.32 3.38
CA GLY A 120 11.93 6.36 4.29
C GLY A 120 12.81 5.31 3.60
N LEU A 121 12.89 5.32 2.27
CA LEU A 121 13.84 4.48 1.52
C LEU A 121 15.25 5.06 1.65
N THR A 122 16.22 4.22 1.98
CA THR A 122 17.63 4.60 2.12
C THR A 122 18.53 3.71 1.27
N THR A 123 19.75 4.18 0.99
CA THR A 123 20.75 3.47 0.17
C THR A 123 21.27 2.20 0.85
N ASP A 124 21.23 2.15 2.18
CA ASP A 124 21.66 0.99 2.97
C ASP A 124 20.72 -0.21 2.84
N MET A 125 19.44 0.04 2.50
CA MET A 125 18.47 -1.04 2.28
C MET A 125 18.70 -1.78 0.96
N ILE A 126 19.50 -1.20 0.04
CA ILE A 126 19.71 -1.75 -1.29
C ILE A 126 20.90 -2.71 -1.25
N GLN A 127 20.67 -3.95 -1.68
CA GLN A 127 21.73 -4.92 -1.89
C GLN A 127 21.84 -5.23 -3.38
N ILE A 128 23.06 -5.17 -3.89
CA ILE A 128 23.43 -5.51 -5.25
C ILE A 128 24.24 -6.80 -5.16
N LEU A 129 23.76 -7.86 -5.80
CA LEU A 129 24.36 -9.18 -5.79
C LEU A 129 24.68 -9.57 -7.25
N PRO A 130 25.96 -9.70 -7.61
CA PRO A 130 26.35 -10.25 -8.91
C PRO A 130 26.09 -11.75 -8.95
N GLU A 131 25.59 -12.24 -10.08
CA GLU A 131 25.24 -13.64 -10.32
C GLU A 131 25.87 -14.15 -11.62
N ARG A 132 26.22 -15.44 -11.66
CA ARG A 132 26.79 -16.09 -12.84
C ARG A 132 26.06 -17.39 -13.19
N GLY A 133 25.88 -17.62 -14.48
CA GLY A 133 25.39 -18.89 -15.00
C GLY A 133 26.51 -19.94 -15.01
N VAL A 134 26.27 -21.11 -14.43
CA VAL A 134 27.26 -22.19 -14.46
C VAL A 134 26.97 -23.09 -15.66
N ALA A 135 27.88 -23.17 -16.64
CA ALA A 135 27.61 -23.89 -17.90
C ALA A 135 27.20 -25.37 -17.74
N ALA A 136 27.51 -26.00 -16.60
CA ALA A 136 27.19 -27.38 -16.28
C ALA A 136 25.74 -27.61 -15.79
N VAL A 137 25.02 -26.56 -15.35
CA VAL A 137 23.67 -26.66 -14.79
C VAL A 137 22.86 -25.43 -15.21
N THR A 138 21.56 -25.54 -15.46
CA THR A 138 20.69 -24.35 -15.66
C THR A 138 20.51 -23.49 -14.38
N ALA A 139 21.36 -23.70 -13.38
CA ALA A 139 21.40 -22.97 -12.13
C ALA A 139 22.25 -21.71 -12.28
N VAL A 140 21.89 -20.71 -11.49
CA VAL A 140 22.60 -19.45 -11.40
C VAL A 140 23.01 -19.31 -9.95
N THR A 141 24.28 -19.03 -9.73
CA THR A 141 24.86 -18.91 -8.39
C THR A 141 25.36 -17.50 -8.17
N GLU A 142 25.42 -17.10 -6.90
CA GLU A 142 26.07 -15.86 -6.50
C GLU A 142 27.54 -15.89 -6.96
N CYS A 143 27.99 -14.77 -7.50
CA CYS A 143 29.35 -14.60 -7.94
C CYS A 143 30.17 -14.05 -6.77
N LEU A 144 31.07 -14.87 -6.24
CA LEU A 144 31.88 -14.50 -5.08
C LEU A 144 33.04 -13.59 -5.49
N CYS A 145 33.35 -12.63 -4.63
CA CYS A 145 34.52 -11.77 -4.70
C CYS A 145 35.70 -12.44 -4.01
N ALA A 146 36.33 -13.37 -4.73
CA ALA A 146 37.42 -14.20 -4.27
C ALA A 146 38.59 -14.06 -5.25
N GLN A 147 39.79 -14.46 -4.82
CA GLN A 147 41.00 -14.43 -5.65
C GLN A 147 41.06 -15.64 -6.59
N ASP A 148 39.96 -15.88 -7.32
CA ASP A 148 39.78 -17.00 -8.25
C ASP A 148 39.52 -16.49 -9.67
N PRO A 149 39.98 -17.19 -10.72
CA PRO A 149 39.81 -16.77 -12.12
C PRO A 149 38.35 -16.73 -12.59
N ASP A 150 37.46 -17.42 -11.86
CA ASP A 150 36.00 -17.42 -12.09
C ASP A 150 35.25 -16.42 -11.20
N SER A 151 35.97 -15.60 -10.41
CA SER A 151 35.38 -14.55 -9.58
C SER A 151 34.81 -13.39 -10.41
N CYS A 152 33.98 -12.57 -9.73
CA CYS A 152 33.54 -11.27 -10.22
C CYS A 152 34.46 -10.09 -9.85
N ASP A 153 35.59 -10.38 -9.22
CA ASP A 153 36.66 -9.40 -8.96
C ASP A 153 37.45 -9.14 -10.26
N VAL A 154 37.03 -8.11 -11.02
CA VAL A 154 37.71 -7.72 -12.27
C VAL A 154 39.09 -7.12 -12.04
N SER A 155 39.35 -6.58 -10.85
CA SER A 155 40.62 -5.98 -10.46
C SER A 155 41.69 -7.06 -10.20
N SER A 156 41.28 -8.27 -9.79
CA SER A 156 42.15 -9.43 -9.59
C SER A 156 42.17 -10.42 -10.78
N GLY A 157 41.67 -10.03 -11.95
CA GLY A 157 41.68 -10.85 -13.17
C GLY A 157 40.47 -11.79 -13.34
N GLY A 158 39.42 -11.58 -12.55
CA GLY A 158 38.11 -12.21 -12.72
C GLY A 158 37.35 -11.68 -13.94
N ARG A 159 36.12 -12.15 -14.10
CA ARG A 159 35.25 -11.82 -15.25
C ARG A 159 33.99 -11.09 -14.79
N VAL A 160 33.42 -10.30 -15.68
CA VAL A 160 32.13 -9.62 -15.44
C VAL A 160 31.02 -10.67 -15.18
N PRO A 161 30.09 -10.42 -14.23
CA PRO A 161 28.94 -11.30 -14.01
C PRO A 161 27.99 -11.37 -15.22
N ASP A 162 27.24 -12.47 -15.35
CA ASP A 162 26.20 -12.63 -16.39
C ASP A 162 24.90 -11.91 -16.01
N PHE A 163 24.60 -11.85 -14.71
CA PHE A 163 23.39 -11.25 -14.17
C PHE A 163 23.70 -10.37 -12.97
N VAL A 164 22.93 -9.30 -12.82
CA VAL A 164 22.93 -8.47 -11.61
C VAL A 164 21.55 -8.55 -10.96
N VAL A 165 21.54 -8.87 -9.68
CA VAL A 165 20.34 -8.90 -8.85
C VAL A 165 20.39 -7.72 -7.89
N VAL A 166 19.31 -6.94 -7.87
CA VAL A 166 19.16 -5.84 -6.92
C VAL A 166 17.92 -6.10 -6.08
N ASN A 167 18.09 -6.12 -4.77
CA ASN A 167 17.02 -6.42 -3.82
C ASN A 167 17.05 -5.45 -2.62
N LEU A 168 16.01 -5.51 -1.78
CA LEU A 168 15.88 -4.67 -0.58
C LEU A 168 16.36 -5.33 0.74
N GLY A 169 17.16 -6.41 0.68
CA GLY A 169 17.64 -7.13 1.86
C GLY A 169 16.55 -7.50 2.86
N SER A 170 16.49 -6.80 4.00
CA SER A 170 15.47 -6.95 5.05
C SER A 170 14.05 -6.52 4.64
N GLY A 171 13.91 -5.85 3.49
CA GLY A 171 12.67 -5.29 2.96
C GLY A 171 12.39 -3.87 3.45
N PHE A 172 11.48 -3.19 2.76
CA PHE A 172 11.04 -1.83 3.09
C PHE A 172 9.88 -1.86 4.10
N PRO A 173 10.01 -1.28 5.30
CA PRO A 173 8.93 -1.27 6.29
C PRO A 173 7.89 -0.20 5.94
N LEU A 174 6.76 -0.63 5.37
CA LEU A 174 5.65 0.27 5.03
C LEU A 174 4.63 0.30 6.19
N PRO A 175 4.45 1.45 6.88
CA PRO A 175 3.39 1.59 7.87
C PRO A 175 2.03 1.67 7.19
N VAL A 176 1.09 0.85 7.67
CA VAL A 176 -0.31 0.82 7.21
C VAL A 176 -1.22 1.27 8.36
N PRO A 177 -1.50 2.58 8.46
CA PRO A 177 -2.39 3.08 9.52
C PRO A 177 -3.84 2.74 9.19
N PHE A 178 -4.52 2.06 10.10
CA PHE A 178 -5.95 1.79 9.99
C PHE A 178 -6.73 2.64 11.00
N PRO A 179 -7.94 3.11 10.65
CA PRO A 179 -8.81 3.74 11.62
C PRO A 179 -9.06 2.79 12.80
N TYR A 180 -8.83 3.27 14.02
CA TYR A 180 -9.10 2.57 15.28
C TYR A 180 -8.26 1.31 15.59
N VAL A 181 -7.35 0.88 14.69
CA VAL A 181 -6.45 -0.25 14.93
C VAL A 181 -5.04 0.04 14.40
N ASN A 182 -4.01 -0.33 15.16
CA ASN A 182 -2.62 -0.28 14.70
C ASN A 182 -2.26 -1.66 14.12
N LEU A 183 -2.17 -1.77 12.80
CA LEU A 183 -1.78 -3.03 12.12
C LEU A 183 -0.26 -3.17 11.93
N GLY A 184 0.53 -2.24 12.49
CA GLY A 184 1.99 -2.26 12.39
C GLY A 184 2.53 -1.92 11.00
N THR A 185 3.71 -2.47 10.69
CA THR A 185 4.44 -2.26 9.45
C THR A 185 4.52 -3.56 8.65
N ILE A 186 4.38 -3.46 7.33
CA ILE A 186 4.56 -4.59 6.41
C ILE A 186 5.91 -4.42 5.69
N ASN A 187 6.79 -5.43 5.79
CA ASN A 187 8.07 -5.41 5.09
C ASN A 187 7.90 -5.85 3.64
N LEU A 188 7.99 -4.90 2.71
CA LEU A 188 7.95 -5.17 1.28
C LEU A 188 9.31 -5.66 0.80
N ARG A 189 9.36 -6.91 0.35
CA ARG A 189 10.54 -7.50 -0.27
C ARG A 189 10.37 -7.45 -1.78
N VAL A 190 11.24 -6.71 -2.44
CA VAL A 190 11.27 -6.61 -3.91
C VAL A 190 12.68 -7.01 -4.36
N SER A 191 12.74 -7.80 -5.42
CA SER A 191 13.98 -8.23 -6.05
C SER A 191 13.81 -8.14 -7.56
N VAL A 192 14.84 -7.64 -8.24
CA VAL A 192 14.89 -7.53 -9.69
C VAL A 192 16.21 -8.10 -10.17
N ARG A 193 16.13 -8.96 -11.17
CA ARG A 193 17.29 -9.52 -11.86
C ARG A 193 17.35 -9.00 -13.29
N MET A 194 18.53 -8.56 -13.71
CA MET A 194 18.80 -8.08 -15.07
C MET A 194 20.02 -8.80 -15.65
N PRO A 195 19.99 -9.20 -16.93
CA PRO A 195 21.18 -9.70 -17.60
C PRO A 195 22.16 -8.55 -17.83
N VAL A 196 23.43 -8.78 -17.53
CA VAL A 196 24.50 -7.81 -17.77
C VAL A 196 24.89 -7.87 -19.24
N THR A 197 24.98 -6.69 -19.85
CA THR A 197 25.32 -6.49 -21.27
C THR A 197 26.50 -5.54 -21.45
N GLY A 198 26.86 -4.78 -20.41
CA GLY A 198 28.08 -3.99 -20.34
C GLY A 198 29.24 -4.90 -19.95
N GLY A 199 30.17 -5.10 -20.87
CA GLY A 199 31.40 -5.86 -20.70
C GLY A 199 32.54 -5.20 -21.45
#